data_AF-E3RGS3-F1
#
_entry.id   AF-E3RGS3-F1
#
_cell.length_a   1.000
_cell.length_b   1.000
_cell.length_c   1.000
_cell.angle_alpha   90.00
_cell.angle_beta   90.00
_cell.angle_gamma   90.00
#
_symmetry.space_group_name_H-M   'P 1'
#
loop_
_entity.id
_entity.type
_entity.pdbx_description
1 polymer ?
#
loop_
_entity_poly.entity_id
_entity_poly.type
_entity_poly.pdbx_seq_one_letter_code
_entity_poly.pdbx_strand_id
1 'polypeptide(L)'
;MRASIIIALSSLSLTVLGCTKVTKVTHTFYGYPDNDPAGPATAYDCGRGFKAGGTGTYTDPLTFASAPGEFTKCEVIYDPYTRKYLRFEDYCAQCTTDWSASPRINHIDVWTGSQTVNGGQEQIQCENDLTPGDRTQTIVRQPSANLPVDSTKLYVKGAKPACRTSHVYQSYNIGDYC
;
A
#
# COMPACT_ATOMS: atom_id res chain seq x y z
N MET A 1 38.22 23.13 -48.91
CA MET A 1 38.10 22.22 -47.74
C MET A 1 36.62 22.13 -47.40
N ARG A 2 35.97 20.98 -47.60
CA ARG A 2 34.55 20.77 -47.30
C ARG A 2 34.46 20.02 -45.97
N ALA A 3 33.98 20.68 -44.93
CA ALA A 3 33.76 20.07 -43.62
C ALA A 3 32.40 19.38 -43.63
N SER A 4 32.41 18.05 -43.55
CA SER A 4 31.20 17.25 -43.35
C SER A 4 30.90 17.19 -41.85
N ILE A 5 29.76 17.74 -41.44
CA ILE A 5 29.26 17.66 -40.07
C ILE A 5 28.51 16.33 -39.93
N ILE A 6 29.05 15.42 -39.12
CA ILE A 6 28.39 14.17 -38.74
C ILE A 6 27.52 14.47 -37.52
N ILE A 7 26.20 14.46 -37.70
CA ILE A 7 25.24 14.56 -36.59
C ILE A 7 25.05 13.14 -36.04
N ALA A 8 25.63 12.87 -34.87
CA ALA A 8 25.35 11.65 -34.13
C ALA A 8 23.99 11.77 -33.44
N LEU A 9 22.97 11.07 -33.93
CA LEU A 9 21.71 10.89 -33.21
C LEU A 9 21.93 9.87 -32.10
N SER A 10 22.08 10.34 -30.87
CA SER A 10 22.03 9.49 -29.67
C SER A 10 20.59 9.07 -29.40
N SER A 11 20.27 7.82 -29.65
CA SER A 11 18.98 7.21 -29.30
C SER A 11 18.85 7.14 -27.77
N LEU A 12 18.00 7.98 -27.16
CA LEU A 12 17.57 7.76 -25.78
C LEU A 12 16.62 6.55 -25.77
N SER A 13 17.13 5.41 -25.33
CA SER A 13 16.27 4.27 -24.97
C SER A 13 15.54 4.61 -23.68
N LEU A 14 14.26 5.03 -23.78
CA LEU A 14 13.38 5.05 -22.62
C LEU A 14 13.11 3.60 -22.22
N THR A 15 13.73 3.13 -21.14
CA THR A 15 13.24 1.93 -20.46
C THR A 15 11.90 2.28 -19.84
N VAL A 16 10.81 1.83 -20.47
CA VAL A 16 9.51 1.78 -19.81
C VAL A 16 9.68 0.77 -18.67
N LEU A 17 9.82 1.26 -17.44
CA LEU A 17 9.78 0.40 -16.26
C LEU A 17 8.39 -0.22 -16.21
N GLY A 18 8.30 -1.47 -16.66
CA GLY A 18 7.10 -2.27 -16.49
C GLY A 18 6.85 -2.49 -15.01
N CYS A 19 5.59 -2.45 -14.62
CA CYS A 19 5.15 -2.85 -13.30
C CYS A 19 5.69 -4.25 -12.93
N THR A 20 5.82 -4.51 -11.62
CA THR A 20 6.26 -5.81 -11.10
C THR A 20 5.22 -6.38 -10.15
N LYS A 21 4.90 -7.67 -10.30
CA LYS A 21 3.97 -8.40 -9.43
C LYS A 21 4.74 -9.03 -8.27
N VAL A 22 4.30 -8.79 -7.03
CA VAL A 22 4.83 -9.47 -5.83
C VAL A 22 3.73 -10.35 -5.27
N THR A 23 3.90 -11.67 -5.43
CA THR A 23 2.90 -12.68 -5.02
C THR A 23 3.15 -13.16 -3.59
N LYS A 24 2.17 -13.87 -3.02
CA LYS A 24 2.26 -14.50 -1.69
C LYS A 24 2.52 -13.49 -0.57
N VAL A 25 1.90 -12.32 -0.68
CA VAL A 25 1.99 -11.25 0.32
C VAL A 25 0.95 -11.51 1.41
N THR A 26 1.39 -11.52 2.66
CA THR A 26 0.50 -11.44 3.82
C THR A 26 -0.01 -10.00 3.92
N HIS A 27 -1.33 -9.85 4.03
CA HIS A 27 -1.97 -8.56 4.26
C HIS A 27 -2.65 -8.60 5.61
N THR A 28 -2.34 -7.62 6.45
CA THR A 28 -3.12 -7.30 7.64
C THR A 28 -3.59 -5.85 7.54
N PHE A 29 -4.31 -5.43 8.57
CA PHE A 29 -4.82 -4.09 8.70
C PHE A 29 -4.54 -3.57 10.10
N TYR A 30 -4.29 -2.27 10.19
CA TYR A 30 -4.08 -1.57 11.46
C TYR A 30 -4.81 -0.23 11.44
N GLY A 31 -4.84 0.43 12.59
CA GLY A 31 -5.61 1.63 12.79
C GLY A 31 -5.12 2.49 13.94
N TYR A 32 -5.93 3.49 14.28
CA TYR A 32 -5.65 4.37 15.39
C TYR A 32 -5.43 3.61 16.72
N PRO A 33 -6.29 2.64 17.11
CA PRO A 33 -6.21 2.06 18.46
C PRO A 33 -4.97 1.21 18.72
N ASP A 34 -4.45 0.55 17.69
CA ASP A 34 -3.39 -0.46 17.77
C ASP A 34 -2.07 -0.02 17.13
N ASN A 35 -2.04 1.12 16.43
CA ASN A 35 -0.78 1.80 16.13
C ASN A 35 -0.01 2.12 17.42
N ASP A 36 1.32 2.12 17.38
CA ASP A 36 2.17 2.29 18.57
C ASP A 36 3.12 3.50 18.41
N PRO A 37 2.89 4.61 19.15
CA PRO A 37 1.77 4.86 20.07
C PRO A 37 0.44 5.10 19.33
N ALA A 38 -0.67 4.85 20.03
CA ALA A 38 -2.02 4.98 19.47
C ALA A 38 -2.25 6.37 18.85
N GLY A 39 -2.56 6.39 17.55
CA GLY A 39 -2.62 7.62 16.80
C GLY A 39 -2.36 7.43 15.31
N PRO A 40 -2.33 8.53 14.55
CA PRO A 40 -2.03 8.47 13.12
C PRO A 40 -0.53 8.56 12.83
N ALA A 41 0.35 8.56 13.84
CA ALA A 41 1.77 8.81 13.61
C ALA A 41 2.35 7.75 12.66
N THR A 42 3.22 8.17 11.74
CA THR A 42 3.97 7.27 10.86
C THR A 42 5.46 7.49 11.02
N ALA A 43 6.26 6.47 10.75
CA ALA A 43 7.72 6.56 10.85
C ALA A 43 8.37 7.45 9.78
N TYR A 44 7.74 7.63 8.62
CA TYR A 44 8.27 8.40 7.50
C TYR A 44 7.30 9.52 7.10
N ASP A 45 7.86 10.70 6.82
CA ASP A 45 7.11 11.80 6.23
C ASP A 45 7.26 11.81 4.71
N CYS A 46 6.16 11.50 4.04
CA CYS A 46 6.04 11.51 2.58
C CYS A 46 5.21 12.71 2.10
N GLY A 47 5.29 13.84 2.82
CA GLY A 47 4.58 15.09 2.52
C GLY A 47 3.25 15.23 3.24
N ARG A 48 3.04 14.51 4.35
CA ARG A 48 1.81 14.55 5.17
C ARG A 48 2.07 14.83 6.66
N GLY A 49 3.30 15.18 7.02
CA GLY A 49 3.66 15.57 8.37
C GLY A 49 3.60 14.42 9.37
N PHE A 50 4.13 13.25 8.97
CA PHE A 50 4.16 12.02 9.78
C PHE A 50 2.77 11.52 10.20
N LYS A 51 1.81 11.53 9.27
CA LYS A 51 0.43 11.11 9.53
C LYS A 51 -0.08 10.12 8.49
N ALA A 52 -0.56 8.98 8.96
CA ALA A 52 -1.24 7.97 8.20
C ALA A 52 -2.55 8.51 7.63
N GLY A 53 -3.02 7.96 6.51
CA GLY A 53 -4.27 8.33 5.88
C GLY A 53 -4.20 8.19 4.37
N GLY A 54 -4.96 9.05 3.69
CA GLY A 54 -5.13 9.01 2.24
C GLY A 54 -6.40 8.30 1.80
N THR A 55 -6.78 8.56 0.56
CA THR A 55 -8.01 8.05 -0.07
C THR A 55 -7.78 6.76 -0.84
N GLY A 56 -6.53 6.42 -1.15
CA GLY A 56 -6.16 5.27 -1.98
C GLY A 56 -6.11 5.59 -3.47
N THR A 57 -6.16 6.87 -3.85
CA THR A 57 -5.91 7.32 -5.23
C THR A 57 -4.41 7.43 -5.51
N TYR A 58 -3.98 7.49 -6.78
CA TYR A 58 -2.55 7.58 -7.09
C TYR A 58 -1.88 8.84 -6.50
N THR A 59 -2.60 9.97 -6.52
CA THR A 59 -2.12 11.25 -5.99
C THR A 59 -2.27 11.38 -4.47
N ASP A 60 -3.11 10.54 -3.86
CA ASP A 60 -3.29 10.47 -2.41
C ASP A 60 -3.41 8.99 -1.96
N PRO A 61 -2.29 8.23 -2.02
CA PRO A 61 -2.30 6.82 -1.69
C PRO A 61 -2.63 6.60 -0.21
N LEU A 62 -3.23 5.46 0.09
CA LEU A 62 -3.49 5.04 1.45
C LEU A 62 -2.19 4.60 2.13
N THR A 63 -1.98 4.94 3.39
CA THR A 63 -0.80 4.51 4.14
C THR A 63 -0.77 2.99 4.30
N PHE A 64 0.41 2.40 4.15
CA PHE A 64 0.70 1.07 4.68
C PHE A 64 2.04 1.06 5.42
N ALA A 65 2.14 0.10 6.34
CA ALA A 65 3.35 -0.25 7.06
C ALA A 65 3.92 -1.58 6.52
N SER A 66 5.23 -1.75 6.61
CA SER A 66 5.93 -2.98 6.22
C SER A 66 7.31 -3.03 6.91
N ALA A 67 8.17 -3.99 6.54
CA ALA A 67 9.53 -4.07 7.06
C ALA A 67 10.45 -3.00 6.43
N PRO A 68 11.31 -2.32 7.22
CA PRO A 68 12.36 -1.50 6.67
C PRO A 68 13.25 -2.30 5.69
N GLY A 69 13.35 -1.83 4.44
CA GLY A 69 14.14 -2.48 3.39
C GLY A 69 13.37 -3.45 2.50
N GLU A 70 12.12 -3.79 2.82
CA GLU A 70 11.22 -4.51 1.90
C GLU A 70 10.78 -3.58 0.75
N PHE A 71 10.42 -2.33 1.11
CA PHE A 71 10.01 -1.26 0.19
C PHE A 71 10.93 -0.04 0.32
N THR A 72 11.01 0.76 -0.74
CA THR A 72 11.67 2.07 -0.68
C THR A 72 10.77 3.03 0.10
N LYS A 73 11.33 3.87 0.97
CA LYS A 73 10.55 4.89 1.71
C LYS A 73 9.71 5.72 0.74
N CYS A 74 8.44 5.93 1.07
CA CYS A 74 7.47 6.63 0.23
C CYS A 74 7.13 5.97 -1.11
N GLU A 75 7.52 4.71 -1.32
CA GLU A 75 7.16 3.96 -2.51
C GLU A 75 5.65 3.79 -2.63
N VAL A 76 5.15 4.00 -3.85
CA VAL A 76 3.74 3.78 -4.20
C VAL A 76 3.61 2.41 -4.86
N ILE A 77 2.73 1.59 -4.31
CA ILE A 77 2.30 0.30 -4.86
C ILE A 77 0.80 0.36 -5.16
N TYR A 78 0.29 -0.64 -5.87
CA TYR A 78 -1.14 -0.86 -6.02
C TYR A 78 -1.51 -2.20 -5.40
N ASP A 79 -2.56 -2.18 -4.59
CA ASP A 79 -3.16 -3.35 -3.97
C ASP A 79 -4.51 -3.64 -4.64
N PRO A 80 -4.59 -4.68 -5.49
CA PRO A 80 -5.84 -5.13 -6.09
C PRO A 80 -6.87 -5.61 -5.06
N TYR A 81 -6.45 -6.07 -3.88
CA TYR A 81 -7.35 -6.57 -2.84
C TYR A 81 -8.23 -5.45 -2.29
N THR A 82 -7.69 -4.25 -2.09
CA THR A 82 -8.50 -3.07 -1.70
C THR A 82 -8.86 -2.15 -2.88
N ARG A 83 -8.28 -2.40 -4.07
CA ARG A 83 -8.29 -1.50 -5.24
C ARG A 83 -7.83 -0.09 -4.88
N LYS A 84 -6.68 -0.01 -4.20
CA LYS A 84 -6.10 1.25 -3.77
C LYS A 84 -4.63 1.30 -4.14
N TYR A 85 -4.15 2.50 -4.39
CA TYR A 85 -2.73 2.78 -4.29
C TYR A 85 -2.36 2.91 -2.83
N LEU A 86 -1.27 2.27 -2.44
CA LEU A 86 -0.72 2.34 -1.09
C LEU A 86 0.64 3.03 -1.12
N ARG A 87 1.00 3.75 -0.06
CA ARG A 87 2.32 4.36 0.11
C ARG A 87 3.01 3.89 1.39
N PHE A 88 4.27 3.48 1.27
CA PHE A 88 5.07 3.00 2.38
C PHE A 88 5.51 4.18 3.25
N GLU A 89 4.79 4.42 4.33
CA GLU A 89 5.05 5.56 5.23
C GLU A 89 5.38 5.13 6.65
N ASP A 90 5.19 3.87 6.99
CA ASP A 90 5.33 3.40 8.36
C ASP A 90 6.01 2.03 8.44
N TYR A 91 6.39 1.59 9.65
CA TYR A 91 6.94 0.26 9.86
C TYR A 91 6.06 -0.57 10.79
N CYS A 92 6.08 -1.89 10.63
CA CYS A 92 5.42 -2.83 11.54
C CYS A 92 6.42 -3.86 12.09
N ALA A 93 6.31 -4.14 13.39
CA ALA A 93 7.20 -5.06 14.09
C ALA A 93 7.06 -6.50 13.57
N GLN A 94 5.82 -6.99 13.40
CA GLN A 94 5.56 -8.32 12.85
C GLN A 94 6.10 -8.46 11.42
N CYS A 95 5.88 -7.45 10.58
CA CYS A 95 6.41 -7.42 9.22
C CYS A 95 7.94 -7.51 9.20
N THR A 96 8.62 -6.85 10.14
CA THR A 96 10.09 -6.91 10.27
C THR A 96 10.58 -8.32 10.63
N THR A 97 9.88 -9.00 11.55
CA THR A 97 10.14 -10.41 11.87
C THR A 97 9.93 -11.31 10.65
N ASP A 98 8.82 -11.12 9.95
CA ASP A 98 8.43 -11.87 8.76
C ASP A 98 9.42 -11.70 7.60
N TRP A 99 9.91 -10.48 7.39
CA TRP A 99 10.93 -10.16 6.39
C TRP A 99 12.31 -10.78 6.70
N SER A 100 12.60 -10.95 8.00
CA SER A 100 13.85 -11.56 8.48
C SER A 100 13.77 -13.09 8.54
N ALA A 101 12.58 -13.67 8.34
CA ALA A 101 12.37 -15.12 8.41
C ALA A 101 13.06 -15.88 7.27
N SER A 102 13.21 -17.20 7.46
CA SER A 102 13.68 -18.14 6.45
C SER A 102 12.69 -19.31 6.33
N PRO A 103 11.90 -19.40 5.24
CA PRO A 103 11.87 -18.48 4.10
C PRO A 103 11.31 -17.09 4.48
N ARG A 104 11.75 -16.08 3.74
CA ARG A 104 11.29 -14.69 3.87
C ARG A 104 9.82 -14.57 3.51
N ILE A 105 9.11 -13.72 4.25
CA ILE A 105 7.68 -13.46 4.08
C ILE A 105 7.49 -11.99 3.71
N ASN A 106 6.79 -11.72 2.61
CA ASN A 106 6.37 -10.37 2.26
C ASN A 106 5.12 -10.02 3.07
N HIS A 107 5.12 -8.88 3.75
CA HIS A 107 4.02 -8.50 4.64
C HIS A 107 3.77 -6.99 4.57
N ILE A 108 2.52 -6.63 4.26
CA ILE A 108 2.04 -5.26 4.42
C ILE A 108 0.89 -5.17 5.42
N ASP A 109 0.85 -4.06 6.13
CA ASP A 109 -0.18 -3.75 7.12
C ASP A 109 -0.86 -2.43 6.75
N VAL A 110 -2.16 -2.46 6.42
CA VAL A 110 -2.83 -1.36 5.72
C VAL A 110 -3.68 -0.52 6.66
N TRP A 111 -3.51 0.81 6.61
CA TRP A 111 -4.24 1.73 7.47
C TRP A 111 -5.75 1.75 7.16
N THR A 112 -6.59 1.49 8.16
CA THR A 112 -8.05 1.43 8.00
C THR A 112 -8.78 2.74 8.32
N GLY A 113 -8.12 3.60 9.09
CA GLY A 113 -8.79 4.48 10.04
C GLY A 113 -8.82 5.97 9.71
N SER A 114 -9.25 6.72 10.72
CA SER A 114 -9.25 8.18 10.72
C SER A 114 -8.03 8.72 11.45
N GLN A 115 -7.51 9.86 11.00
CA GLN A 115 -6.40 10.55 11.68
C GLN A 115 -6.74 11.06 13.07
N THR A 116 -8.03 11.23 13.38
CA THR A 116 -8.49 11.95 14.58
C THR A 116 -9.49 11.16 15.41
N VAL A 117 -9.91 9.97 14.95
CA VAL A 117 -10.94 9.18 15.60
C VAL A 117 -10.38 7.82 15.95
N ASN A 118 -10.25 7.56 17.25
CA ASN A 118 -9.97 6.24 17.79
C ASN A 118 -11.25 5.39 17.76
N GLY A 119 -11.28 4.34 16.95
CA GLY A 119 -12.41 3.40 16.86
C GLY A 119 -12.44 2.34 17.96
N GLY A 120 -11.37 2.19 18.73
CA GLY A 120 -11.24 1.17 19.78
C GLY A 120 -11.45 -0.24 19.23
N GLN A 121 -12.06 -1.10 20.04
CA GLN A 121 -12.27 -2.51 19.69
C GLN A 121 -13.12 -2.73 18.42
N GLU A 122 -14.01 -1.80 18.06
CA GLU A 122 -14.79 -1.91 16.82
C GLU A 122 -13.89 -1.82 15.59
N GLN A 123 -12.85 -0.97 15.65
CA GLN A 123 -11.87 -0.84 14.58
C GLN A 123 -10.92 -2.05 14.55
N ILE A 124 -10.48 -2.54 15.71
CA ILE A 124 -9.68 -3.78 15.81
C ILE A 124 -10.43 -4.98 15.22
N GLN A 125 -11.74 -5.09 15.48
CA GLN A 125 -12.54 -6.14 14.84
C GLN A 125 -12.63 -5.95 13.33
N CYS A 126 -12.75 -4.71 12.86
CA CYS A 126 -12.74 -4.44 11.42
C CYS A 126 -11.41 -4.83 10.76
N GLU A 127 -10.28 -4.54 11.39
CA GLU A 127 -8.96 -4.94 10.93
C GLU A 127 -8.86 -6.46 10.76
N ASN A 128 -9.35 -7.22 11.75
CA ASN A 128 -9.44 -8.67 11.68
C ASN A 128 -10.37 -9.15 10.56
N ASP A 129 -11.54 -8.52 10.39
CA ASP A 129 -12.53 -8.92 9.39
C ASP A 129 -12.07 -8.63 7.95
N LEU A 130 -11.21 -7.62 7.76
CA LEU A 130 -10.63 -7.27 6.47
C LEU A 130 -9.44 -8.17 6.09
N THR A 131 -8.75 -8.73 7.09
CA THR A 131 -7.53 -9.54 6.93
C THR A 131 -7.83 -10.85 6.19
N PRO A 132 -7.30 -11.05 4.97
CA PRO A 132 -7.44 -12.32 4.25
C PRO A 132 -6.50 -13.38 4.83
N GLY A 133 -6.59 -14.61 4.33
CA GLY A 133 -5.65 -15.68 4.72
C GLY A 133 -4.19 -15.34 4.39
N ASP A 134 -3.26 -15.90 5.17
CA ASP A 134 -1.82 -15.64 5.01
C ASP A 134 -1.31 -15.93 3.60
N ARG A 135 -0.45 -15.03 3.11
CA ARG A 135 0.25 -15.19 1.82
C ARG A 135 -0.69 -15.48 0.63
N THR A 136 -1.93 -14.98 0.67
CA THR A 136 -2.92 -15.20 -0.39
C THR A 136 -2.94 -14.10 -1.45
N GLN A 137 -2.35 -12.94 -1.17
CA GLN A 137 -2.53 -11.75 -2.00
C GLN A 137 -1.31 -11.46 -2.90
N THR A 138 -1.55 -10.61 -3.89
CA THR A 138 -0.52 -10.08 -4.80
C THR A 138 -0.63 -8.57 -4.87
N ILE A 139 0.50 -7.87 -4.77
CA ILE A 139 0.59 -6.42 -5.01
C ILE A 139 1.30 -6.13 -6.32
N VAL A 140 1.13 -4.91 -6.81
CA VAL A 140 1.84 -4.38 -7.97
C VAL A 140 2.76 -3.23 -7.55
N ARG A 141 4.06 -3.39 -7.79
CA ARG A 141 5.05 -2.32 -7.67
C ARG A 141 5.18 -1.59 -9.01
N GLN A 142 5.52 -0.30 -8.95
CA GLN A 142 5.58 0.59 -10.13
C GLN A 142 4.28 0.55 -10.96
N PRO A 143 3.09 0.70 -10.32
CA PRO A 143 1.82 0.64 -11.04
C PRO A 143 1.65 1.86 -11.96
N SER A 144 0.85 1.70 -13.01
CA SER A 144 0.31 2.84 -13.76
C SER A 144 -0.57 3.71 -12.85
N ALA A 145 -0.69 5.00 -13.14
CA ALA A 145 -1.50 5.94 -12.35
C ALA A 145 -3.02 5.88 -12.61
N ASN A 146 -3.47 5.08 -13.59
CA ASN A 146 -4.86 5.01 -14.07
C ASN A 146 -5.59 3.68 -13.75
N LEU A 147 -5.05 2.86 -12.85
CA LEU A 147 -5.75 1.66 -12.37
C LEU A 147 -7.06 2.02 -11.65
N PRO A 148 -8.06 1.11 -11.62
CA PRO A 148 -9.31 1.32 -10.93
C PRO A 148 -9.10 1.67 -9.45
N VAL A 149 -9.91 2.59 -8.91
CA VAL A 149 -9.81 2.98 -7.49
C VAL A 149 -11.17 2.81 -6.82
N ASP A 150 -11.17 2.13 -5.68
CA ASP A 150 -12.25 2.24 -4.69
C ASP A 150 -11.75 3.15 -3.57
N SER A 151 -12.27 4.38 -3.47
CA SER A 151 -11.87 5.35 -2.45
C SER A 151 -12.68 5.25 -1.15
N THR A 152 -13.53 4.23 -1.02
CA THR A 152 -14.31 4.00 0.20
C THR A 152 -13.38 3.78 1.39
N LYS A 153 -13.63 4.47 2.50
CA LYS A 153 -12.90 4.28 3.76
C LYS A 153 -13.16 2.87 4.29
N LEU A 154 -12.11 2.15 4.68
CA LEU A 154 -12.21 0.77 5.17
C LEU A 154 -12.94 0.67 6.51
N TYR A 155 -12.76 1.66 7.39
CA TYR A 155 -13.48 1.79 8.65
C TYR A 155 -14.05 3.21 8.83
N VAL A 156 -15.31 3.30 9.28
CA VAL A 156 -15.97 4.55 9.67
C VAL A 156 -16.74 4.34 10.96
N LYS A 157 -16.21 4.88 12.07
CA LYS A 157 -16.81 4.77 13.41
C LYS A 157 -18.30 5.17 13.41
N GLY A 158 -19.14 4.29 13.95
CA GLY A 158 -20.58 4.53 14.08
C GLY A 158 -21.40 4.44 12.78
N ALA A 159 -20.77 4.16 11.64
CA ALA A 159 -21.51 3.86 10.42
C ALA A 159 -22.14 2.45 10.47
N LYS A 160 -23.06 2.17 9.54
CA LYS A 160 -23.75 0.87 9.43
C LYS A 160 -23.59 0.32 8.00
N PRO A 161 -22.78 -0.74 7.77
CA PRO A 161 -21.77 -1.26 8.71
C PRO A 161 -20.61 -0.26 8.92
N ALA A 162 -19.94 -0.34 10.07
CA ALA A 162 -18.76 0.49 10.37
C ALA A 162 -17.54 -0.01 9.58
N CYS A 163 -17.38 -1.33 9.51
CA CYS A 163 -16.38 -2.00 8.69
C CYS A 163 -16.89 -2.23 7.27
N ARG A 164 -16.06 -1.93 6.26
CA ARG A 164 -16.43 -2.01 4.84
C ARG A 164 -15.87 -3.27 4.18
N THR A 165 -16.19 -4.44 4.73
CA THR A 165 -15.80 -5.75 4.16
C THR A 165 -16.39 -6.02 2.78
N SER A 166 -17.41 -5.27 2.34
CA SER A 166 -17.90 -5.31 0.95
C SER A 166 -17.01 -4.56 -0.05
N HIS A 167 -15.97 -3.88 0.43
CA HIS A 167 -15.03 -3.08 -0.37
C HIS A 167 -13.61 -3.69 -0.38
N VAL A 168 -13.54 -5.02 -0.21
CA VAL A 168 -12.36 -5.82 -0.56
C VAL A 168 -12.71 -6.77 -1.69
N TYR A 169 -11.73 -7.08 -2.52
CA TYR A 169 -11.87 -7.77 -3.79
C TYR A 169 -11.06 -9.06 -3.73
N GLN A 170 -11.70 -10.14 -3.29
CA GLN A 170 -11.06 -11.45 -3.15
C GLN A 170 -10.73 -12.12 -4.49
N SER A 171 -11.31 -11.63 -5.59
CA SER A 171 -11.08 -12.14 -6.93
C SER A 171 -10.76 -11.00 -7.88
N TYR A 172 -9.60 -11.10 -8.52
CA TYR A 172 -9.12 -10.17 -9.52
C TYR A 172 -8.18 -10.90 -10.47
N ASN A 173 -8.14 -10.48 -11.74
CA ASN A 173 -7.11 -10.93 -12.66
C ASN A 173 -5.90 -10.01 -12.51
N ILE A 174 -4.78 -10.55 -12.01
CA ILE A 174 -3.57 -9.74 -11.79
C ILE A 174 -3.01 -9.15 -13.09
N GLY A 175 -3.33 -9.73 -14.25
CA GLY A 175 -2.98 -9.19 -15.57
C GLY A 175 -3.61 -7.83 -15.90
N ASP A 176 -4.66 -7.44 -15.18
CA ASP A 176 -5.36 -6.17 -15.42
C ASP A 176 -4.68 -4.98 -14.72
N TYR A 177 -3.77 -5.25 -13.78
CA TYR A 177 -3.09 -4.24 -12.95
C TYR A 177 -1.60 -4.12 -13.27
N CYS A 178 -1.11 -5.09 -14.04
CA CYS A 178 0.23 -5.19 -14.55
C CYS A 178 0.26 -6.21 -15.71
#